data_AF-A0A494YDZ1-F1
#
_entry.id   AF-A0A494YDZ1-F1
#
_cell.length_a   1.000
_cell.length_b   1.000
_cell.length_c   1.000
_cell.angle_alpha   90.00
_cell.angle_beta   90.00
_cell.angle_gamma   90.00
#
_symmetry.space_group_name_H-M   'P 1'
#
loop_
_entity.id
_entity.type
_entity.pdbx_description
1 polymer ?
#
loop_
_entity_poly.entity_id
_entity_poly.type
_entity_poly.pdbx_seq_one_letter_code
_entity_poly.pdbx_strand_id
1 'polypeptide(L)' 'MKKFTVFKSFMEMLNAGGFEVSCQEDFQNIPADLFDEHIANHTFFDDWQEMLDTAKLEYVARTFNF' A
#
# COMPACT_ATOMS: atom_id res chain seq x y z
N MET A 1 -7.94 -3.56 -2.57
CA MET A 1 -6.77 -3.41 -3.47
C MET A 1 -7.19 -3.13 -4.91
N LYS A 2 -7.84 -4.06 -5.63
CA LYS A 2 -8.17 -3.91 -7.08
C LYS A 2 -8.96 -2.67 -7.54
N LYS A 3 -9.61 -1.92 -6.63
CA LYS A 3 -10.31 -0.67 -6.99
C LYS A 3 -9.35 0.48 -7.30
N PHE A 4 -8.21 0.53 -6.61
CA PHE A 4 -7.30 1.68 -6.61
C PHE A 4 -5.86 1.30 -6.94
N THR A 5 -5.57 0.01 -7.08
CA THR A 5 -4.24 -0.48 -7.46
C THR A 5 -4.37 -1.67 -8.41
N VAL A 6 -3.38 -1.85 -9.28
CA VAL A 6 -3.29 -3.01 -10.18
C VAL A 6 -2.87 -4.30 -9.46
N PHE A 7 -2.41 -4.19 -8.21
CA PHE A 7 -1.90 -5.31 -7.43
C PHE A 7 -3.01 -6.10 -6.74
N LYS A 8 -2.87 -7.43 -6.69
CA LYS A 8 -3.85 -8.28 -6.00
C LYS A 8 -3.63 -8.30 -4.50
N SER A 9 -2.39 -8.08 -4.06
CA SER A 9 -1.97 -8.15 -2.67
C SER A 9 -0.87 -7.14 -2.36
N PHE A 10 -0.72 -6.78 -1.08
CA PHE A 10 0.35 -5.90 -0.60
C PHE A 10 1.75 -6.45 -0.95
N MET A 11 1.90 -7.78 -0.86
CA MET A 11 3.15 -8.46 -1.23
C MET A 11 3.50 -8.31 -2.72
N GLU A 12 2.51 -8.32 -3.61
CA GLU A 12 2.75 -8.08 -5.06
C GLU A 12 3.20 -6.64 -5.31
N MET A 13 2.60 -5.68 -4.60
CA MET A 13 2.97 -4.27 -4.70
C MET A 13 4.41 -4.03 -4.23
N LEU A 14 4.82 -4.66 -3.13
CA LEU A 14 6.19 -4.60 -2.63
C LEU A 14 7.18 -5.22 -3.63
N ASN A 15 6.88 -6.41 -4.13
CA ASN A 15 7.73 -7.09 -5.09
C ASN A 15 7.86 -6.29 -6.40
N ALA A 16 6.78 -5.65 -6.86
CA ALA A 16 6.81 -4.77 -8.02
C ALA A 16 7.72 -3.54 -7.84
N GLY A 17 7.88 -3.05 -6.61
CA GLY A 17 8.82 -1.98 -6.29
C GLY A 17 10.23 -2.46 -5.99
N GLY A 18 10.49 -3.78 -6.07
CA GLY A 18 11.76 -4.37 -5.67
C GLY A 18 11.99 -4.36 -4.16
N PHE A 19 10.94 -4.15 -3.36
CA PHE A 19 11.01 -4.17 -1.91
C PHE A 19 10.90 -5.61 -1.40
N GLU A 20 12.03 -6.19 -1.01
CA GLU A 20 12.08 -7.53 -0.42
C GLU A 20 11.82 -7.45 1.09
N VAL A 21 10.53 -7.42 1.45
CA VAL A 21 10.08 -7.37 2.85
C VAL A 21 9.71 -8.77 3.30
N SER A 22 10.52 -9.33 4.20
CA SER A 22 10.21 -10.61 4.85
C SER A 22 9.55 -10.39 6.22
N CYS A 23 9.92 -9.32 6.91
CA CYS A 23 9.45 -8.98 8.24
C CYS A 23 9.05 -7.50 8.34
N GLN A 24 8.32 -7.14 9.40
CA GLN A 24 7.90 -5.76 9.63
C GLN A 24 9.09 -4.80 9.80
N GLU A 25 10.22 -5.27 10.35
CA GLU A 25 11.45 -4.47 10.45
C GLU A 25 12.03 -4.14 9.07
N ASP A 26 12.01 -5.08 8.11
CA ASP A 26 12.44 -4.78 6.74
C ASP A 26 11.58 -3.68 6.13
N PHE A 27 10.26 -3.74 6.36
CA PHE A 27 9.34 -2.71 5.90
C PHE A 27 9.65 -1.34 6.52
N GLN A 28 9.95 -1.29 7.81
CA GLN A 28 10.30 -0.02 8.48
C GLN A 28 11.67 0.53 8.08
N ASN A 29 12.56 -0.32 7.57
CA ASN A 29 13.84 0.13 7.00
C ASN A 29 13.71 0.69 5.59
N ILE A 30 12.56 0.48 4.91
CA ILE A 30 12.32 1.08 3.61
C ILE A 30 12.20 2.60 3.79
N PRO A 31 12.95 3.39 3.00
CA PRO A 31 12.78 4.84 2.98
C PRO A 31 11.36 5.20 2.57
N ALA A 32 10.68 6.00 3.40
CA ALA A 32 9.31 6.43 3.13
C ALA A 32 9.19 7.10 1.76
N ASP A 33 10.11 8.02 1.41
CA ASP A 33 10.10 8.71 0.11
C ASP A 33 10.14 7.76 -1.11
N LEU A 34 10.95 6.70 -1.06
CA LEU A 34 11.01 5.71 -2.15
C LEU A 34 9.72 4.91 -2.23
N PHE A 35 9.11 4.62 -1.08
CA PHE A 35 7.87 3.89 -1.02
C PHE A 35 6.70 4.74 -1.49
N ASP A 36 6.65 6.00 -1.08
CA ASP A 36 5.66 6.98 -1.53
C ASP A 36 5.76 7.21 -3.05
N GLU A 37 6.97 7.37 -3.60
CA GLU A 37 7.17 7.47 -5.06
C GLU A 37 6.66 6.22 -5.80
N HIS A 38 6.89 5.03 -5.25
CA HIS A 38 6.35 3.78 -5.82
C HIS A 38 4.82 3.75 -5.79
N ILE A 39 4.22 4.19 -4.68
CA ILE A 39 2.76 4.28 -4.53
C ILE A 39 2.18 5.29 -5.54
N ALA A 40 2.77 6.48 -5.66
CA ALA A 40 2.36 7.52 -6.61
C ALA A 40 2.42 7.04 -8.06
N ASN A 41 3.44 6.26 -8.43
CA ASN A 41 3.61 5.77 -9.80
C ASN A 41 2.69 4.58 -10.15
N HIS A 42 2.31 3.76 -9.18
CA HIS A 42 1.57 2.51 -9.42
C HIS A 42 0.13 2.50 -8.90
N THR A 43 -0.29 3.55 -8.20
CA THR A 43 -1.63 3.68 -7.63
C THR A 43 -2.22 5.07 -7.92
N PHE A 44 -3.46 5.30 -7.47
CA PHE A 44 -4.11 6.60 -7.58
C PHE A 44 -3.82 7.53 -6.39
N PHE A 45 -2.95 7.13 -5.46
CA PHE A 45 -2.63 7.88 -4.25
C PHE A 45 -1.24 8.49 -4.37
N ASP A 46 -1.06 9.71 -3.87
CA ASP A 46 0.23 10.39 -3.87
C ASP A 46 1.23 9.78 -2.88
N ASP A 47 0.74 9.20 -1.77
CA ASP A 47 1.58 8.64 -0.71
C ASP A 47 0.98 7.35 -0.13
N TRP A 48 1.84 6.53 0.49
CA TRP A 48 1.44 5.31 1.19
C TRP A 48 0.42 5.59 2.29
N GLN A 49 0.54 6.71 2.99
CA GLN A 49 -0.33 7.03 4.10
C GLN A 49 -1.77 7.25 3.63
N GLU A 50 -1.98 7.92 2.50
CA GLU A 50 -3.31 8.13 1.90
C GLU A 50 -3.93 6.81 1.42
N MET A 51 -3.12 5.95 0.81
CA MET A 51 -3.53 4.59 0.43
C MET A 51 -3.97 3.78 1.65
N LEU A 52 -3.20 3.84 2.74
CA LEU A 52 -3.47 3.11 3.97
C LEU A 52 -4.75 3.61 4.65
N ASP A 53 -4.96 4.93 4.69
CA ASP A 53 -6.16 5.53 5.28
C ASP A 53 -7.41 5.11 4.51
N THR A 54 -7.37 5.21 3.18
CA THR A 54 -8.46 4.76 2.31
C THR A 54 -8.75 3.27 2.47
N ALA A 55 -7.71 2.44 2.57
CA ALA A 55 -7.87 1.00 2.81
C ALA A 55 -8.50 0.68 4.17
N LYS A 56 -8.12 1.43 5.22
CA LYS A 56 -8.75 1.32 6.55
C LYS A 56 -10.22 1.74 6.50
N LEU A 57 -10.53 2.85 5.84
CA LEU A 57 -11.91 3.31 5.67
C LEU A 57 -12.78 2.28 4.94
N GLU A 58 -12.31 1.71 3.83
CA GLU A 58 -13.02 0.64 3.11
C GLU A 58 -13.17 -0.62 3.98
N TYR A 59 -12.16 -0.99 4.77
CA TYR A 59 -12.24 -2.13 5.68
C TYR A 59 -13.26 -1.89 6.79
N VAL A 60 -13.21 -0.73 7.45
CA VAL A 60 -14.15 -0.35 8.50
C VAL A 60 -15.57 -0.28 7.93
N ALA A 61 -15.78 0.37 6.79
CA ALA A 61 -17.08 0.42 6.12
C ALA A 61 -17.63 -0.99 5.82
N ARG A 62 -16.77 -1.89 5.30
CA ARG A 62 -17.14 -3.27 5.01
C ARG A 62 -17.42 -4.10 6.28
N THR A 63 -16.66 -3.90 7.34
CA THR A 63 -16.82 -4.64 8.60
C THR A 63 -18.03 -4.16 9.40
N PHE A 64 -18.30 -2.86 9.39
CA PHE A 64 -19.39 -2.27 10.17
C PHE A 64 -20.70 -2.06 9.38
N ASN A 65 -20.75 -2.44 8.10
CA ASN A 65 -21.95 -2.51 7.24
C ASN A 65 -22.83 -1.24 7.29
N PHE A 66 -22.24 -0.06 7.17
CA PHE A 66 -22.99 1.16 6.85
C PHE A 66 -23.45 1.16 5.39
#